data_AF-A0A7Y5NWY5-F1
#
_entry.id   AF-A0A7Y5NWY5-F1
#
_cell.length_a   1.000
_cell.length_b   1.000
_cell.length_c   1.000
_cell.angle_alpha   90.00
_cell.angle_beta   90.00
_cell.angle_gamma   90.00
#
_symmetry.space_group_name_H-M   'P 1'
#
loop_
_entity.id
_entity.type
_entity.pdbx_description
1 polymer ?
#
loop_
_entity_poly.entity_id
_entity_poly.type
_entity_poly.pdbx_seq_one_letter_code
_entity_poly.pdbx_strand_id
1 'polypeptide(L)'
;MTLFSRLLSLGSGPQPAVELSGACTAIRDTGAKLTKAGEEFLAGARSYVQLNGINEWVAGVHLDSSANRVWYRDDEGGLRGS
;
A
#
# COMPACT_ATOMS: atom_id res chain seq x y z
N MET A 1 12.97 2.63 -3.50
CA MET A 1 12.32 2.04 -2.31
C MET A 1 12.89 0.66 -2.06
N THR A 2 13.20 0.32 -0.81
CA THR A 2 13.53 -1.06 -0.43
C THR A 2 12.27 -1.78 0.06
N LEU A 3 12.24 -3.11 -0.04
CA LEU A 3 11.14 -3.92 0.49
C LEU A 3 10.88 -3.63 1.98
N PHE A 4 11.94 -3.47 2.77
CA PHE A 4 11.83 -3.22 4.20
C PHE A 4 11.15 -1.89 4.51
N SER A 5 11.51 -0.81 3.81
CA SER A 5 10.82 0.48 3.96
C SER A 5 9.35 0.40 3.58
N ARG A 6 8.97 -0.46 2.61
CA ARG A 6 7.56 -0.68 2.28
C ARG A 6 6.82 -1.44 3.38
N LEU A 7 7.43 -2.46 3.97
CA LEU A 7 6.85 -3.18 5.12
C LEU A 7 6.61 -2.23 6.30
N LEU A 8 7.57 -1.37 6.64
CA LEU A 8 7.41 -0.34 7.67
C LEU A 8 6.23 0.59 7.37
N SER A 9 6.13 1.07 6.13
CA SER A 9 5.02 1.93 5.69
C SER A 9 3.65 1.25 5.76
N LEU A 10 3.57 -0.04 5.42
CA LEU A 10 2.33 -0.82 5.53
C LEU A 10 1.87 -1.01 6.98
N GLY A 11 2.80 -0.95 7.95
CA GLY A 11 2.51 -1.05 9.38
C GLY A 11 2.25 0.28 10.08
N SER A 12 2.50 1.43 9.44
CA SER A 12 2.42 2.75 10.07
C SER A 12 1.24 3.62 9.64
N GLY A 13 0.38 3.14 8.73
CA GLY A 13 -0.76 3.88 8.20
C GLY A 13 -1.95 3.96 9.16
N PRO A 14 -2.95 4.85 8.90
CA PRO A 14 -4.19 4.92 9.69
C PRO A 14 -4.97 3.60 9.78
N GLN A 15 -4.87 2.77 8.75
CA GLN A 15 -5.41 1.42 8.69
C GLN A 15 -4.25 0.47 8.31
N PRO A 16 -3.43 0.05 9.29
CA PRO A 16 -2.25 -0.77 9.02
C PRO A 16 -2.63 -2.07 8.32
N ALA A 17 -1.95 -2.38 7.22
CA ALA A 17 -2.14 -3.64 6.49
C ALA A 17 -1.39 -4.80 7.16
N VAL A 18 -0.30 -4.49 7.88
CA VAL A 18 0.48 -5.48 8.62
C VAL A 18 0.74 -5.01 10.04
N GLU A 19 0.80 -5.97 10.95
CA GLU A 19 1.39 -5.79 12.27
C GLU A 19 2.86 -6.21 12.21
N LEU A 20 3.74 -5.36 12.71
CA LEU A 20 5.18 -5.61 12.76
C LEU A 20 5.62 -5.94 14.18
N SER A 21 6.57 -6.85 14.30
CA SER A 21 7.11 -7.32 15.58
C SER A 21 8.63 -7.48 15.49
N GLY A 22 9.31 -7.44 16.63
CA GLY A 22 10.76 -7.59 16.72
C GLY A 22 11.52 -6.26 16.59
N ALA A 23 12.65 -6.27 15.87
CA ALA A 23 13.59 -5.15 15.89
C ALA A 23 13.14 -3.91 15.12
N CYS A 24 12.34 -4.07 14.06
CA CYS A 24 11.75 -3.00 13.22
C CYS A 24 12.72 -1.92 12.69
N THR A 25 14.02 -2.14 12.84
CA THR A 25 15.13 -1.26 12.43
C THR A 25 16.01 -1.94 11.39
N ALA A 26 15.93 -3.28 11.29
CA ALA A 26 16.52 -4.10 10.25
C ALA A 26 15.53 -5.18 9.80
N ILE A 27 15.67 -5.66 8.57
CA ILE A 27 14.82 -6.73 8.04
C ILE A 27 15.00 -8.05 8.83
N ARG A 28 16.23 -8.30 9.29
CA ARG A 28 16.53 -9.44 10.15
C ARG A 28 15.82 -9.25 11.49
N ASP A 29 15.19 -10.32 11.97
CA ASP A 29 14.42 -10.34 13.23
C ASP A 29 13.19 -9.42 13.25
N THR A 30 12.71 -8.97 12.08
CA THR A 30 11.40 -8.33 11.95
C THR A 30 10.38 -9.35 11.45
N GLY A 31 9.35 -9.62 12.26
CA GLY A 31 8.19 -10.41 11.86
C GLY A 31 7.07 -9.51 11.34
N ALA A 32 6.35 -9.97 10.32
CA ALA A 32 5.17 -9.30 9.78
C ALA A 32 3.99 -10.27 9.72
N LYS A 33 2.80 -9.81 10.12
CA LYS A 33 1.54 -10.53 10.00
C LYS A 33 0.49 -9.62 9.39
N LEU A 34 -0.42 -10.15 8.56
CA LEU A 34 -1.55 -9.36 8.08
C LEU A 34 -2.45 -8.99 9.27
N THR A 35 -2.93 -7.75 9.27
CA THR A 35 -4.07 -7.37 10.12
C THR A 35 -5.36 -7.82 9.43
N LYS A 36 -6.49 -7.77 10.15
CA LYS A 36 -7.81 -7.98 9.53
C LYS A 36 -8.06 -7.02 8.34
N ALA A 37 -7.66 -5.76 8.48
CA ALA A 37 -7.75 -4.79 7.38
C ALA A 37 -6.83 -5.18 6.22
N GLY A 38 -5.61 -5.67 6.50
CA GLY A 38 -4.69 -6.20 5.51
C GLY A 38 -5.25 -7.37 4.70
N GLU A 39 -5.93 -8.29 5.35
CA GLU A 39 -6.64 -9.40 4.68
C GLU A 39 -7.75 -8.86 3.75
N GLU A 40 -8.54 -7.89 4.21
CA GLU A 40 -9.57 -7.24 3.41
C GLU A 40 -8.98 -6.47 2.20
N PHE A 41 -7.82 -5.83 2.37
CA PHE A 41 -7.11 -5.16 1.27
C PHE A 41 -6.59 -6.16 0.24
N LEU A 42 -5.99 -7.27 0.70
CA LEU A 42 -5.47 -8.32 -0.18
C LEU A 42 -6.59 -9.01 -0.96
N ALA A 43 -7.76 -9.18 -0.35
CA ALA A 43 -8.95 -9.72 -0.98
C ALA A 43 -9.65 -8.71 -1.92
N GLY A 44 -9.20 -7.46 -1.98
CA GLY A 44 -9.84 -6.40 -2.76
C GLY A 44 -11.19 -5.93 -2.21
N ALA A 45 -11.57 -6.35 -1.00
CA ALA A 45 -12.81 -5.96 -0.34
C ALA A 45 -12.79 -4.49 0.12
N ARG A 46 -11.58 -3.93 0.33
CA ARG A 46 -11.38 -2.52 0.71
C ARG A 46 -10.16 -1.93 0.00
N SER A 47 -10.21 -0.63 -0.29
CA SER A 47 -9.10 0.08 -0.94
C SER A 47 -8.09 0.58 0.10
N TYR A 48 -6.88 0.00 0.09
CA TYR A 48 -5.76 0.47 0.91
C TYR A 48 -5.39 1.92 0.61
N VAL A 49 -5.38 2.29 -0.68
CA VAL A 49 -5.02 3.64 -1.16
C VAL A 49 -5.97 4.69 -0.59
N GLN A 50 -7.27 4.44 -0.69
CA GLN A 50 -8.30 5.37 -0.22
C GLN A 50 -8.28 5.52 1.31
N LEU A 51 -8.14 4.40 2.03
CA LEU A 51 -8.24 4.38 3.49
C LEU A 51 -6.97 4.83 4.22
N ASN A 52 -5.82 4.82 3.55
CA ASN A 52 -4.55 5.27 4.12
C ASN A 52 -4.04 6.60 3.54
N GLY A 53 -4.87 7.31 2.75
CA GLY A 53 -4.55 8.66 2.29
C GLY A 53 -3.33 8.73 1.37
N ILE A 54 -3.11 7.70 0.55
CA ILE A 54 -1.90 7.60 -0.27
C ILE A 54 -1.93 8.62 -1.41
N ASN A 55 -0.82 9.33 -1.56
CA ASN A 55 -0.52 10.23 -2.67
C ASN A 55 0.92 9.96 -3.15
N GLU A 56 1.11 8.91 -3.96
CA GLU A 56 2.44 8.45 -4.38
C GLU A 56 2.47 7.96 -5.84
N TRP A 57 3.61 8.09 -6.53
CA TRP A 57 3.83 7.48 -7.83
C TRP A 57 4.42 6.08 -7.66
N VAL A 58 3.72 5.04 -8.14
CA VAL A 58 4.21 3.65 -8.14
C VAL A 58 4.26 3.15 -9.57
N ALA A 59 5.47 2.81 -10.04
CA ALA A 59 5.70 2.29 -11.40
C ALA A 59 5.09 3.17 -12.53
N GLY A 60 5.01 4.49 -12.31
CA GLY A 60 4.43 5.45 -13.24
C GLY A 60 2.91 5.48 -13.28
N VAL A 61 2.25 4.96 -12.23
CA VAL A 61 0.86 5.22 -11.89
C VAL A 61 0.83 6.16 -10.68
N HIS A 62 0.06 7.24 -10.77
CA HIS A 62 -0.17 8.13 -9.64
C HIS A 62 -1.34 7.61 -8.80
N LEU A 63 -1.03 7.14 -7.60
CA LEU A 63 -2.03 6.74 -6.60
C LEU A 63 -2.40 7.98 -5.81
N ASP A 64 -3.59 8.55 -6.07
CA ASP A 64 -4.13 9.70 -5.36
C ASP A 64 -5.47 9.35 -4.71
N SER A 65 -5.43 9.14 -3.40
CA SER A 65 -6.59 8.89 -2.55
C SER A 65 -7.65 9.99 -2.58
N SER A 66 -7.28 11.23 -2.92
CA SER A 66 -8.19 12.38 -2.97
C SER A 66 -8.91 12.53 -4.30
N ALA A 67 -8.35 11.98 -5.38
CA ALA A 67 -8.89 12.12 -6.74
C ALA A 67 -10.17 11.29 -6.97
N ASN A 68 -10.54 10.40 -6.03
CA ASN A 68 -11.62 9.40 -6.14
C ASN A 68 -11.65 8.68 -7.50
N ARG A 69 -10.49 8.58 -8.16
CA ARG A 69 -10.26 8.03 -9.49
C ARG A 69 -8.94 7.29 -9.46
N VAL A 70 -8.99 6.00 -9.76
CA VAL A 70 -7.78 5.18 -9.92
C VAL A 70 -7.40 5.25 -11.40
N TRP A 71 -6.15 5.64 -11.67
CA TRP A 71 -5.62 5.68 -13.02
C TRP A 71 -4.90 4.36 -13.29
N TYR A 72 -5.40 3.59 -14.24
CA TYR A 72 -4.74 2.37 -14.71
C TYR A 72 -3.85 2.72 -15.89
N ARG A 73 -2.64 2.17 -15.93
CA ARG A 73 -1.84 2.18 -17.16
C ARG A 73 -2.48 1.19 -18.14
N ASP A 74 -2.83 1.65 -19.32
CA ASP A 74 -3.27 0.77 -20.40
C ASP A 74 -2.07 0.12 -21.10
N ASP A 75 -2.35 -0.88 -21.94
CA ASP A 75 -1.33 -1.66 -22.65
C ASP A 75 -0.53 -0.81 -23.67
N GLU A 76 -1.01 0.39 -24.00
CA GLU A 76 -0.35 1.35 -24.91
C GLU A 76 0.50 2.38 -24.14
N GLY A 77 0.54 2.30 -22.81
CA GLY A 77 1.31 3.21 -21.94
C GLY A 77 0.58 4.51 -21.60
N GLY A 78 -0.69 4.66 -21.99
CA GLY A 78 -1.59 5.72 -21.58
C GLY A 78 -2.13 5.50 -20.16
N LEU A 79 -2.59 6.58 -19.52
CA LEU A 79 -3.29 6.50 -18.23
C LEU A 79 -4.79 6.65 -18.47
N ARG A 80 -5.57 5.62 -18.11
CA ARG A 80 -7.03 5.64 -18.15
C ARG A 80 -7.60 5.71 -16.73
N GLY A 81 -8.42 6.72 -16.46
CA GLY A 81 -9.21 6.79 -15.24
C GLY A 81 -10.51 5.98 -15.39
N SER A 82 -10.89 5.23 -14.36
CA SER A 82 -12.26 4.70 -14.20
C SER A 82 -13.18 5.76 -13.60
#